data_AF-A0A094CQ30-F1
#
_entry.id   AF-A0A094CQ30-F1
#
_cell.length_a   1.000
_cell.length_b   1.000
_cell.length_c   1.000
_cell.angle_alpha   90.00
_cell.angle_beta   90.00
_cell.angle_gamma   90.00
#
_symmetry.space_group_name_H-M   'P 1'
#
loop_
_entity.id
_entity.type
_entity.pdbx_description
1 polymer ?
#
loop_
_entity_poly.entity_id
_entity_poly.type
_entity_poly.pdbx_seq_one_letter_code
_entity_poly.pdbx_strand_id
1 'polypeptide(L)'
;MAPAEVPYSQKLGPHPSYIQVAKPFVFEQKIQAQIIATGANPQREDTFRLQGVQWIDDTRRALQLPVRTFDTAVIYYHKFRLVHRDTEYASTDAAAAALFAACKIEDTLKKSREILCAAYNLKTNSPSEHLAPDDSMFDGPSKTIIGLERLMLEASGFDYRNRYPQKYLIKLGRRCQLDKDVVKLGYKMMLDLYRTFAPLKVTSSAMSFACLELSCRLLSKQEDQLAAFDKSKWRVPRAHVMEGMLDLLELYTHFQKATKLGSQYTIERFINIRIALNQEAEELKLPRFSEWRDTKSNGAVKGLKTPKTPITPASPSEVRLNGKAGDVASPATLSPRSSGSGKRGARGQEGTVRFMLDGAQARSEKEAVGEYFRDEFEEYEVEVEEAPPRPLANEERRRDDRRDGRNGTRDGYRARHERGFKRPRR
;
A
#
# COMPACT_ATOMS: atom_id res chain seq x y z
N MET A 1 -55.03 -10.55 -20.07
CA MET A 1 -53.93 -10.73 -21.05
C MET A 1 -52.66 -10.91 -20.23
N ALA A 2 -51.98 -12.06 -20.33
CA ALA A 2 -50.74 -12.28 -19.56
C ALA A 2 -49.65 -11.34 -20.09
N PRO A 3 -48.76 -10.78 -19.23
CA PRO A 3 -47.66 -9.95 -19.70
C PRO A 3 -46.75 -10.80 -20.59
N ALA A 4 -46.35 -10.25 -21.73
CA ALA A 4 -45.43 -10.91 -22.64
C ALA A 4 -44.11 -11.21 -21.91
N GLU A 5 -43.68 -12.48 -21.94
CA GLU A 5 -42.35 -12.86 -21.48
C GLU A 5 -41.32 -12.20 -22.41
N VAL A 6 -40.64 -11.16 -21.92
CA VAL A 6 -39.50 -10.58 -22.61
C VAL A 6 -38.34 -11.57 -22.46
N PRO A 7 -37.81 -12.17 -23.54
CA PRO A 7 -36.68 -13.07 -23.43
C PRO A 7 -35.45 -12.28 -22.94
N TYR A 8 -34.99 -12.56 -21.72
CA TYR A 8 -33.76 -11.99 -21.18
C TYR A 8 -32.56 -12.55 -21.96
N SER A 9 -32.18 -11.87 -23.04
CA SER A 9 -30.95 -12.16 -23.77
C SER A 9 -29.77 -11.58 -22.98
N GLN A 10 -29.27 -12.34 -21.99
CA GLN A 10 -28.02 -11.98 -21.32
C GLN A 10 -26.90 -11.95 -22.37
N LYS A 11 -26.40 -10.75 -22.72
CA LYS A 11 -25.24 -10.61 -23.61
C LYS A 11 -24.08 -11.39 -22.97
N LEU A 12 -23.66 -12.51 -23.58
CA LEU A 12 -22.47 -13.26 -23.15
C LEU A 12 -21.23 -12.38 -23.38
N GLY A 13 -20.89 -11.59 -22.36
CA GLY A 13 -19.70 -10.76 -22.33
C GLY A 13 -18.45 -11.53 -21.90
N PRO A 14 -17.26 -10.93 -22.10
CA PRO A 14 -16.02 -11.49 -21.57
C PRO A 14 -16.09 -11.60 -20.03
N HIS A 15 -15.43 -12.60 -19.44
CA HIS A 15 -15.43 -12.80 -17.98
C HIS A 15 -15.04 -11.50 -17.27
N PRO A 16 -15.79 -11.07 -16.23
CA PRO A 16 -15.45 -9.86 -15.48
C PRO A 16 -14.06 -10.04 -14.88
N SER A 17 -13.08 -9.28 -15.38
CA SER A 17 -11.71 -9.32 -14.89
C SER A 17 -11.35 -7.96 -14.32
N TYR A 18 -10.62 -7.97 -13.21
CA TYR A 18 -10.17 -6.74 -12.57
C TYR A 18 -8.80 -6.34 -13.12
N ILE A 19 -8.75 -5.25 -13.89
CA ILE A 19 -7.48 -4.73 -14.42
C ILE A 19 -6.83 -3.82 -13.38
N GLN A 20 -5.66 -4.24 -12.89
CA GLN A 20 -4.79 -3.45 -12.06
C GLN A 20 -3.69 -2.81 -12.90
N VAL A 21 -3.79 -1.50 -13.09
CA VAL A 21 -2.74 -0.72 -13.74
C VAL A 21 -1.57 -0.52 -12.78
N ALA A 22 -0.35 -0.73 -13.26
CA ALA A 22 0.87 -0.46 -12.51
C ALA A 22 0.96 1.03 -12.11
N LYS A 23 1.15 1.28 -10.82
CA LYS A 23 1.27 2.64 -10.25
C LYS A 23 2.71 2.83 -9.76
N PRO A 24 3.61 3.39 -10.59
CA PRO A 24 5.00 3.59 -10.19
C PRO A 24 5.13 4.64 -9.09
N PHE A 25 4.17 5.58 -9.01
CA PHE A 25 4.12 6.62 -7.99
C PHE A 25 2.82 6.54 -7.18
N VAL A 26 2.89 6.92 -5.92
CA VAL A 26 1.81 6.90 -4.93
C VAL A 26 1.84 8.22 -4.18
N PHE A 27 0.71 8.92 -4.12
CA PHE A 27 0.61 10.16 -3.34
C PHE A 27 0.67 9.88 -1.84
N GLU A 28 1.18 10.85 -1.08
CA GLU A 28 1.33 10.77 0.38
C GLU A 28 0.01 10.41 1.09
N GLN A 29 -1.12 11.02 0.73
CA GLN A 29 -2.42 10.75 1.37
C GLN A 29 -2.80 9.27 1.26
N LYS A 30 -2.46 8.67 0.11
CA LYS A 30 -2.75 7.27 -0.14
C LYS A 30 -1.82 6.35 0.65
N ILE A 31 -0.54 6.71 0.80
CA ILE A 31 0.40 5.99 1.68
C ILE A 31 -0.15 5.98 3.11
N GLN A 32 -0.53 7.15 3.63
CA GLN A 32 -1.11 7.28 4.98
C GLN A 32 -2.40 6.48 5.13
N ALA A 33 -3.31 6.55 4.17
CA ALA A 33 -4.53 5.75 4.17
C ALA A 33 -4.26 4.24 4.14
N GLN A 34 -3.24 3.81 3.39
CA GLN A 34 -2.85 2.41 3.32
C GLN A 34 -2.24 1.90 4.63
N ILE A 35 -1.38 2.69 5.28
CA ILE A 35 -0.81 2.36 6.61
C ILE A 35 -1.94 2.12 7.62
N ILE A 36 -2.95 2.98 7.62
CA ILE A 36 -4.13 2.82 8.50
C ILE A 36 -4.92 1.56 8.10
N ALA A 37 -5.16 1.35 6.80
CA ALA A 37 -5.96 0.23 6.31
C ALA A 37 -5.31 -1.15 6.53
N THR A 38 -3.97 -1.23 6.52
CA THR A 38 -3.24 -2.47 6.82
C THR A 38 -3.18 -2.78 8.32
N GLY A 39 -3.66 -1.87 9.17
CA GLY A 39 -3.62 -2.01 10.62
C GLY A 39 -2.23 -1.81 11.21
N ALA A 40 -1.30 -1.20 10.46
CA ALA A 40 0.01 -0.85 10.98
C ALA A 40 -0.15 0.21 12.08
N ASN A 41 0.55 0.04 13.19
CA ASN A 41 0.57 1.02 14.27
C ASN A 41 1.34 2.27 13.77
N PRO A 42 0.69 3.44 13.62
CA PRO A 42 1.35 4.62 13.05
C PRO A 42 2.58 5.07 13.84
N GLN A 43 2.59 4.88 15.16
CA GLN A 43 3.73 5.24 16.02
C GLN A 43 4.93 4.30 15.87
N ARG A 44 4.72 3.09 15.34
CA ARG A 44 5.79 2.08 15.18
C ARG A 44 6.13 1.79 13.72
N GLU A 45 5.31 2.26 12.77
CA GLU A 45 5.47 2.04 11.33
C GLU A 45 6.90 2.37 10.88
N ASP A 46 7.36 3.59 11.19
CA ASP A 46 8.70 4.05 10.83
C ASP A 46 9.78 3.12 11.36
N THR A 47 9.66 2.68 12.62
CA THR A 47 10.66 1.80 13.25
C THR A 47 10.75 0.46 12.52
N PHE A 48 9.61 -0.19 12.24
CA PHE A 48 9.60 -1.48 11.55
C PHE A 48 10.05 -1.37 10.08
N ARG A 49 9.65 -0.30 9.41
CA ARG A 49 10.06 -0.01 8.04
C ARG A 49 11.57 0.23 7.96
N LEU A 50 12.11 1.06 8.84
CA LEU A 50 13.55 1.34 8.91
C LEU A 50 14.37 0.10 9.28
N GLN A 51 13.89 -0.73 10.21
CA GLN A 51 14.53 -2.01 10.55
C GLN A 51 14.59 -2.97 9.36
N GLY A 52 13.52 -3.08 8.57
CA GLY A 52 13.52 -3.92 7.37
C GLY A 52 14.44 -3.38 6.28
N VAL A 53 14.44 -2.08 6.04
CA VAL A 53 15.38 -1.44 5.08
C VAL A 53 16.83 -1.62 5.54
N GLN A 54 17.10 -1.49 6.84
CA GLN A 54 18.42 -1.75 7.43
C GLN A 54 18.84 -3.21 7.21
N TRP A 55 17.95 -4.17 7.49
CA TRP A 55 18.21 -5.59 7.27
C TRP A 55 18.56 -5.88 5.79
N ILE A 56 17.85 -5.28 4.84
CA ILE A 56 18.15 -5.40 3.40
C ILE A 56 19.55 -4.84 3.12
N ASP A 57 19.86 -3.64 3.62
CA ASP A 57 21.12 -2.94 3.37
C ASP A 57 22.34 -3.65 3.98
N ASP A 58 22.18 -4.31 5.13
CA ASP A 58 23.21 -5.14 5.77
C ASP A 58 23.42 -6.45 5.00
N THR A 59 22.33 -7.19 4.78
CA THR A 59 22.38 -8.51 4.11
C THR A 59 22.94 -8.40 2.70
N ARG A 60 22.53 -7.38 1.94
CA ARG A 60 23.07 -7.15 0.59
C ARG A 60 24.57 -6.87 0.60
N ARG A 61 25.10 -6.21 1.65
CA ARG A 61 26.52 -5.87 1.75
C ARG A 61 27.34 -7.12 2.01
N ALA A 62 26.87 -7.98 2.92
CA ALA A 62 27.50 -9.28 3.15
C ALA A 62 27.53 -10.14 1.87
N LEU A 63 26.46 -10.08 1.08
CA LEU A 63 26.37 -10.77 -0.22
C LEU A 63 27.05 -10.03 -1.38
N GLN A 64 27.65 -8.86 -1.13
CA GLN A 64 28.28 -8.00 -2.14
C GLN A 64 27.36 -7.61 -3.32
N LEU A 65 26.06 -7.48 -3.06
CA LEU A 65 25.08 -7.08 -4.06
C LEU A 65 25.15 -5.58 -4.35
N PRO A 66 25.01 -5.16 -5.62
CA PRO A 66 25.09 -3.76 -6.02
C PRO A 66 23.92 -2.94 -5.48
N VAL A 67 24.08 -1.61 -5.50
CA VAL A 67 23.04 -0.66 -5.04
C VAL A 67 21.75 -0.75 -5.88
N ARG A 68 21.81 -1.13 -7.16
CA ARG A 68 20.58 -1.35 -7.95
C ARG A 68 19.68 -2.43 -7.35
N THR A 69 20.27 -3.48 -6.77
CA THR A 69 19.53 -4.55 -6.06
C THR A 69 18.93 -4.04 -4.75
N PHE A 70 19.65 -3.15 -4.05
CA PHE A 70 19.11 -2.45 -2.88
C PHE A 70 17.86 -1.64 -3.21
N ASP A 71 17.96 -0.78 -4.23
CA ASP A 71 16.90 0.13 -4.62
C ASP A 71 15.60 -0.63 -4.93
N THR A 72 15.73 -1.69 -5.72
CA THR A 72 14.61 -2.57 -6.10
C THR A 72 14.02 -3.27 -4.90
N ALA A 73 14.86 -3.88 -4.04
CA ALA A 73 14.41 -4.57 -2.84
C ALA A 73 13.63 -3.61 -1.90
N VAL A 74 14.11 -2.39 -1.72
CA VAL A 74 13.46 -1.41 -0.85
C VAL A 74 12.13 -0.91 -1.41
N ILE A 75 12.04 -0.64 -2.72
CA ILE A 75 10.76 -0.29 -3.36
C ILE A 75 9.74 -1.41 -3.16
N TYR A 76 10.16 -2.67 -3.35
CA TYR A 76 9.31 -3.84 -3.22
C TYR A 76 8.85 -4.02 -1.77
N TYR A 77 9.77 -3.88 -0.82
CA TYR A 77 9.48 -3.93 0.61
C TYR A 77 8.47 -2.85 1.03
N HIS A 78 8.66 -1.60 0.62
CA HIS A 78 7.72 -0.51 0.91
C HIS A 78 6.32 -0.80 0.34
N LYS A 79 6.23 -1.20 -0.93
CA LYS A 79 4.95 -1.53 -1.56
C LYS A 79 4.26 -2.71 -0.88
N PHE A 80 5.02 -3.73 -0.48
CA PHE A 80 4.49 -4.89 0.21
C PHE A 80 3.82 -4.52 1.54
N ARG A 81 4.49 -3.70 2.36
CA ARG A 81 3.95 -3.22 3.65
C ARG A 81 2.71 -2.35 3.50
N LEU A 82 2.57 -1.62 2.38
CA LEU A 82 1.39 -0.79 2.09
C LEU A 82 0.18 -1.61 1.60
N VAL A 83 0.35 -2.90 1.32
CA VAL A 83 -0.71 -3.75 0.74
C VAL A 83 -1.11 -4.89 1.68
N HIS A 84 -0.18 -5.42 2.46
CA HIS A 84 -0.39 -6.58 3.34
C HIS A 84 -0.44 -6.15 4.80
N ARG A 85 -1.24 -6.86 5.61
CA ARG A 85 -1.39 -6.53 7.04
C ARG A 85 -0.18 -6.98 7.82
N ASP A 86 0.27 -6.17 8.77
CA ASP A 86 1.48 -6.44 9.58
C ASP A 86 1.37 -7.72 10.44
N THR A 87 0.16 -8.24 10.65
CA THR A 87 -0.06 -9.51 11.37
C THR A 87 0.12 -10.75 10.51
N GLU A 88 0.19 -10.61 9.18
CA GLU A 88 0.24 -11.74 8.24
C GLU A 88 1.68 -12.23 7.96
N TYR A 89 2.69 -11.45 8.36
CA TYR A 89 4.08 -11.73 8.04
C TYR A 89 5.05 -11.16 9.10
N ALA A 90 6.23 -11.77 9.22
CA ALA A 90 7.32 -11.17 9.97
C ALA A 90 8.05 -10.13 9.09
N SER A 91 8.38 -8.97 9.67
CA SER A 91 9.06 -7.87 8.96
C SER A 91 10.37 -8.31 8.27
N THR A 92 11.13 -9.18 8.93
CA THR A 92 12.37 -9.76 8.40
C THR A 92 12.13 -10.69 7.23
N ASP A 93 11.04 -11.46 7.23
CA ASP A 93 10.70 -12.38 6.14
C ASP A 93 10.26 -11.59 4.90
N ALA A 94 9.50 -10.50 5.10
CA ALA A 94 9.17 -9.59 4.02
C ALA A 94 10.41 -8.89 3.44
N ALA A 95 11.34 -8.46 4.29
CA ALA A 95 12.61 -7.88 3.85
C ALA A 95 13.47 -8.88 3.06
N ALA A 96 13.54 -10.13 3.51
CA ALA A 96 14.25 -11.21 2.84
C ALA A 96 13.60 -11.60 1.50
N ALA A 97 12.28 -11.69 1.46
CA ALA A 97 11.52 -11.92 0.23
C ALA A 97 11.69 -10.77 -0.78
N ALA A 98 11.76 -9.52 -0.31
CA ALA A 98 12.00 -8.38 -1.18
C ALA A 98 13.41 -8.42 -1.80
N LEU A 99 14.42 -8.75 -1.00
CA LEU A 99 15.79 -8.92 -1.50
C LEU A 99 15.91 -10.12 -2.45
N PHE A 100 15.26 -11.24 -2.14
CA PHE A 100 15.23 -12.43 -2.99
C PHE A 100 14.59 -12.14 -4.35
N ALA A 101 13.43 -11.48 -4.38
CA ALA A 101 12.79 -11.06 -5.63
C ALA A 101 13.66 -10.07 -6.42
N ALA A 102 14.26 -9.08 -5.74
CA ALA A 102 15.14 -8.11 -6.38
C ALA A 102 16.37 -8.76 -7.02
N CYS A 103 16.95 -9.79 -6.39
CA CYS A 103 18.09 -10.51 -6.97
C CYS A 103 17.77 -11.13 -8.33
N LYS A 104 16.53 -11.57 -8.56
CA LYS A 104 16.09 -12.10 -9.86
C LYS A 104 15.87 -11.01 -10.89
N ILE A 105 15.26 -9.91 -10.47
CA ILE A 105 14.92 -8.79 -11.37
C ILE A 105 16.18 -8.06 -11.85
N GLU A 106 17.21 -8.02 -11.02
CA GLU A 106 18.44 -7.25 -11.26
C GLU A 106 19.59 -8.10 -11.79
N ASP A 107 19.35 -9.37 -12.13
CA ASP A 107 20.35 -10.35 -12.57
C ASP A 107 21.52 -10.50 -11.58
N THR A 108 21.22 -10.51 -10.28
CA THR A 108 22.18 -10.72 -9.20
C THR A 108 21.78 -11.93 -8.35
N LEU A 109 21.50 -13.05 -9.03
CA LEU A 109 20.84 -14.23 -8.46
C LEU A 109 21.54 -14.74 -7.19
N LYS A 110 20.73 -14.99 -6.16
CA LYS A 110 21.09 -15.65 -4.90
C LYS A 110 20.00 -16.63 -4.53
N LYS A 111 20.39 -17.77 -3.97
CA LYS A 111 19.43 -18.72 -3.39
C LYS A 111 18.86 -18.13 -2.11
N SER A 112 17.59 -18.44 -1.80
CA SER A 112 16.93 -18.00 -0.56
C SER A 112 17.74 -18.35 0.69
N ARG A 113 18.33 -19.55 0.74
CA ARG A 113 19.19 -19.98 1.86
C ARG A 113 20.49 -19.19 1.96
N GLU A 114 21.09 -18.78 0.84
CA GLU A 114 22.30 -17.92 0.87
C GLU A 114 21.98 -16.56 1.47
N ILE A 115 20.81 -16.00 1.16
CA ILE A 115 20.34 -14.73 1.74
C ILE A 115 20.15 -14.85 3.25
N LEU A 116 19.48 -15.91 3.69
CA LEU A 116 19.24 -16.19 5.10
C LEU A 116 20.55 -16.44 5.87
N CYS A 117 21.44 -17.26 5.31
CA CYS A 117 22.74 -17.56 5.88
C CYS A 117 23.60 -16.31 6.03
N ALA A 118 23.65 -15.44 5.01
CA ALA A 118 24.38 -14.18 5.11
C ALA A 118 23.81 -13.27 6.22
N ALA A 119 22.48 -13.18 6.34
CA ALA A 119 21.85 -12.41 7.40
C ALA A 119 22.06 -13.00 8.81
N TYR A 120 22.14 -14.33 8.92
CA TYR A 120 22.43 -15.03 10.18
C TYR A 120 23.88 -14.81 10.60
N ASN A 121 24.84 -15.07 9.71
CA ASN A 121 26.28 -14.93 9.98
C ASN A 121 26.68 -13.47 10.27
N LEU A 122 25.89 -12.49 9.83
CA LEU A 122 26.08 -11.08 10.19
C LEU A 122 25.76 -10.76 11.67
N LYS A 123 24.91 -11.57 12.32
CA LYS A 123 24.48 -11.36 13.71
C LYS A 123 25.34 -12.12 14.71
N THR A 124 26.04 -13.15 14.26
CA THR A 124 26.94 -13.95 15.10
C THR A 124 28.25 -13.20 15.32
N ASN A 125 28.67 -13.08 16.58
CA ASN A 125 29.90 -12.37 16.93
C ASN A 125 31.17 -13.20 16.65
N SER A 126 31.05 -14.54 16.62
CA SER A 126 32.16 -15.44 16.38
C SER A 126 32.06 -16.12 15.01
N PRO A 127 33.14 -16.11 14.20
CA PRO A 127 33.21 -16.89 12.96
C PRO A 127 32.98 -18.39 13.14
N SER A 128 33.22 -18.92 14.35
CA SER A 128 32.97 -20.34 14.67
C SER A 128 31.49 -20.71 14.72
N GLU A 129 30.61 -19.72 14.87
CA GLU A 129 29.14 -19.91 14.88
C GLU A 129 28.53 -19.74 13.49
N HIS A 130 29.35 -19.44 12.48
CA HIS A 130 28.86 -19.27 11.12
C HIS A 130 28.33 -20.60 10.58
N LEU A 131 27.13 -20.53 10.02
CA LEU A 131 26.52 -21.67 9.35
C LEU A 131 26.77 -21.59 7.85
N ALA A 132 26.72 -22.75 7.20
CA ALA A 132 26.75 -22.86 5.76
C ALA A 132 25.33 -22.75 5.17
N PRO A 133 25.16 -22.32 3.91
CA PRO A 133 23.83 -22.14 3.30
C PRO A 133 23.00 -23.43 3.15
N ASP A 134 23.61 -24.60 3.27
CA ASP A 134 22.96 -25.91 3.21
C ASP A 134 22.43 -26.39 4.56
N ASP A 135 22.70 -25.67 5.65
CA ASP A 135 22.20 -26.00 6.98
C ASP A 135 20.66 -26.07 7.02
N SER A 136 20.15 -27.15 7.63
CA SER A 136 18.72 -27.45 7.76
C SER A 136 17.92 -26.37 8.50
N MET A 137 18.58 -25.55 9.34
CA MET A 137 18.01 -24.38 9.99
C MET A 137 17.28 -23.45 9.00
N PHE A 138 17.80 -23.35 7.77
CA PHE A 138 17.28 -22.43 6.76
C PHE A 138 16.12 -23.02 5.94
N ASP A 139 15.75 -24.29 6.13
CA ASP A 139 14.72 -24.96 5.33
C ASP A 139 13.34 -24.32 5.48
N GLY A 140 12.90 -24.11 6.72
CA GLY A 140 11.62 -23.47 7.04
C GLY A 140 11.57 -22.03 6.54
N PRO A 141 12.49 -21.15 6.98
CA PRO A 141 12.53 -19.75 6.54
C PRO A 141 12.66 -19.61 5.02
N SER A 142 13.40 -20.49 4.35
CA SER A 142 13.52 -20.49 2.89
C SER A 142 12.17 -20.74 2.21
N LYS A 143 11.38 -21.69 2.70
CA LYS A 143 10.03 -21.96 2.17
C LYS A 143 9.11 -20.74 2.38
N THR A 144 9.19 -20.09 3.55
CA THR A 144 8.42 -18.86 3.83
C THR A 144 8.76 -17.74 2.84
N ILE A 145 10.04 -17.47 2.62
CA ILE A 145 10.50 -16.44 1.67
C ILE A 145 9.99 -16.72 0.25
N ILE A 146 10.08 -17.98 -0.20
CA ILE A 146 9.59 -18.39 -1.53
C ILE A 146 8.07 -18.21 -1.62
N GLY A 147 7.33 -18.55 -0.56
CA GLY A 147 5.88 -18.33 -0.49
C GLY A 147 5.48 -16.84 -0.55
N LEU A 148 6.26 -15.97 0.09
CA LEU A 148 6.03 -14.52 0.09
C LEU A 148 6.39 -13.85 -1.24
N GLU A 149 7.22 -14.47 -2.08
CA GLU A 149 7.68 -13.90 -3.34
C GLU A 149 6.51 -13.51 -4.25
N ARG A 150 5.53 -14.40 -4.42
CA ARG A 150 4.36 -14.12 -5.25
C ARG A 150 3.62 -12.87 -4.77
N LEU A 151 3.41 -12.74 -3.47
CA LEU A 151 2.75 -11.58 -2.87
C LEU A 151 3.57 -10.30 -3.04
N MET A 152 4.90 -10.40 -3.05
CA MET A 152 5.82 -9.29 -3.35
C MET A 152 5.65 -8.76 -4.79
N LEU A 153 5.54 -9.68 -5.76
CA LEU A 153 5.30 -9.34 -7.16
C LEU A 153 3.90 -8.74 -7.37
N GLU A 154 2.88 -9.32 -6.73
CA GLU A 154 1.50 -8.82 -6.76
C GLU A 154 1.37 -7.42 -6.14
N ALA A 155 2.08 -7.12 -5.04
CA ALA A 155 2.11 -5.79 -4.41
C ALA A 155 2.78 -4.76 -5.32
N SER A 156 3.82 -5.17 -6.05
CA SER A 156 4.51 -4.33 -7.01
C SER A 156 3.73 -4.12 -8.31
N GLY A 157 2.63 -4.87 -8.49
CA GLY A 157 1.80 -4.85 -9.69
C GLY A 157 2.46 -5.50 -10.90
N PHE A 158 3.41 -6.41 -10.67
CA PHE A 158 4.27 -6.99 -11.72
C PHE A 158 4.98 -5.93 -12.58
N ASP A 159 5.23 -4.74 -12.03
CA ASP A 159 5.98 -3.67 -12.70
C ASP A 159 7.47 -3.80 -12.40
N TYR A 160 8.21 -4.40 -13.33
CA TYR A 160 9.65 -4.61 -13.24
C TYR A 160 10.49 -3.39 -13.65
N ARG A 161 9.85 -2.26 -14.00
CA ARG A 161 10.57 -1.06 -14.45
C ARG A 161 11.13 -0.29 -13.25
N ASN A 162 12.28 -0.73 -12.76
CA ASN A 162 13.01 -0.04 -11.70
C ASN A 162 13.75 1.19 -12.23
N ARG A 163 13.96 2.16 -11.34
CA ARG A 163 14.65 3.42 -11.65
C ARG A 163 15.80 3.62 -10.68
N TYR A 164 16.96 4.00 -11.20
CA TYR A 164 18.20 4.16 -10.43
C TYR A 164 18.64 5.64 -10.40
N PRO A 165 18.15 6.43 -9.44
CA PRO A 165 18.42 7.87 -9.35
C PRO A 165 19.91 8.20 -9.18
N GLN A 166 20.72 7.29 -8.63
CA GLN A 166 22.16 7.48 -8.43
C GLN A 166 22.89 7.78 -9.74
N LYS A 167 22.48 7.15 -10.85
CA LYS A 167 23.05 7.41 -12.18
C LYS A 167 22.75 8.84 -12.63
N TYR A 168 21.55 9.34 -12.34
CA TYR A 168 21.14 10.71 -12.66
C TYR A 168 21.86 11.71 -11.76
N LEU A 169 21.98 11.42 -10.46
CA LEU A 169 22.71 12.24 -9.49
C LEU A 169 24.16 12.48 -9.94
N ILE A 170 24.88 11.44 -10.38
CA ILE A 170 26.26 11.59 -10.86
C ILE A 170 26.32 12.45 -12.14
N LYS A 171 25.40 12.21 -13.08
CA LYS A 171 25.34 12.99 -14.33
C LYS A 171 24.99 14.45 -14.09
N LEU A 172 24.05 14.72 -13.19
CA LEU A 172 23.65 16.06 -12.78
C LEU A 172 24.79 16.76 -12.06
N GLY A 173 25.44 16.11 -11.09
CA GLY A 173 26.60 16.67 -10.41
C GLY A 173 27.71 17.11 -11.37
N ARG A 174 28.02 16.28 -12.37
CA ARG A 174 28.99 16.64 -13.42
C ARG A 174 28.52 17.81 -14.28
N ARG A 175 27.24 17.82 -14.68
CA ARG A 175 26.68 18.86 -15.56
C ARG A 175 26.55 20.21 -14.87
N CYS A 176 26.25 20.20 -13.58
CA CYS A 176 26.28 21.37 -12.71
C CYS A 176 27.70 21.74 -12.26
N GLN A 177 28.73 20.99 -12.67
CA GLN A 177 30.13 21.18 -12.29
C GLN A 177 30.34 21.26 -10.76
N LEU A 178 29.63 20.41 -10.03
CA LEU A 178 29.75 20.29 -8.58
C LEU A 178 31.01 19.52 -8.19
N ASP A 179 31.55 19.86 -7.01
CA ASP A 179 32.73 19.22 -6.46
C ASP A 179 32.48 17.73 -6.14
N LYS A 180 33.55 16.94 -6.20
CA LYS A 180 33.47 15.48 -6.00
C LYS A 180 32.95 15.11 -4.61
N ASP A 181 33.22 15.91 -3.58
CA ASP A 181 32.74 15.70 -2.22
C ASP A 181 31.23 15.95 -2.10
N VAL A 182 30.70 17.00 -2.73
CA VAL A 182 29.25 17.28 -2.83
C VAL A 182 28.53 16.11 -3.50
N VAL A 183 29.04 15.62 -4.63
CA VAL A 183 28.43 14.49 -5.36
C VAL A 183 28.51 13.18 -4.55
N LYS A 184 29.63 12.94 -3.86
CA LYS A 184 29.78 11.77 -2.97
C LYS A 184 28.82 11.84 -1.78
N LEU A 185 28.64 13.01 -1.17
CA LEU A 185 27.67 13.22 -0.10
C LEU A 185 26.24 12.98 -0.62
N GLY A 186 25.91 13.51 -1.79
CA GLY A 186 24.62 13.31 -2.43
C GLY A 186 24.32 11.84 -2.73
N TYR A 187 25.33 11.06 -3.14
CA TYR A 187 25.18 9.62 -3.32
C TYR A 187 24.86 8.91 -1.99
N LYS A 188 25.54 9.27 -0.90
CA LYS A 188 25.25 8.71 0.43
C LYS A 188 23.85 9.10 0.90
N MET A 189 23.44 10.36 0.69
CA MET A 189 22.08 10.82 0.97
C MET A 189 21.02 10.05 0.19
N MET A 190 21.29 9.71 -1.07
CA MET A 190 20.37 8.92 -1.88
C MET A 190 20.10 7.55 -1.25
N LEU A 191 21.10 6.91 -0.65
CA LEU A 191 20.90 5.64 0.06
C LEU A 191 20.01 5.81 1.30
N ASP A 192 20.14 6.92 2.01
CA ASP A 192 19.27 7.25 3.14
C ASP A 192 17.88 7.70 2.68
N LEU A 193 17.73 8.32 1.50
CA LEU A 193 16.43 8.68 0.91
C LEU A 193 15.56 7.45 0.65
N TYR A 194 16.17 6.31 0.30
CA TYR A 194 15.43 5.05 0.15
C TYR A 194 14.89 4.51 1.48
N ARG A 195 15.38 5.02 2.62
CA ARG A 195 14.80 4.76 3.94
C ARG A 195 13.56 5.60 4.21
N THR A 196 13.07 6.42 3.27
CA THR A 196 11.77 7.10 3.33
C THR A 196 10.86 6.57 2.23
N PHE A 197 9.63 7.08 2.13
CA PHE A 197 8.74 6.78 1.01
C PHE A 197 9.01 7.61 -0.25
N ALA A 198 9.98 8.52 -0.24
CA ALA A 198 10.30 9.37 -1.40
C ALA A 198 10.48 8.60 -2.74
N PRO A 199 11.10 7.41 -2.80
CA PRO A 199 11.17 6.64 -4.04
C PRO A 199 9.82 6.22 -4.64
N LEU A 200 8.76 6.20 -3.83
CA LEU A 200 7.39 5.96 -4.27
C LEU A 200 6.64 7.24 -4.63
N LYS A 201 7.14 8.42 -4.26
CA LYS A 201 6.41 9.70 -4.41
C LYS A 201 6.96 10.54 -5.56
N VAL A 202 8.28 10.62 -5.69
CA VAL A 202 8.94 11.57 -6.58
C VAL A 202 9.82 10.90 -7.63
N THR A 203 10.07 11.60 -8.74
CA THR A 203 10.85 11.07 -9.87
C THR A 203 12.34 10.98 -9.56
N SER A 204 13.08 10.16 -10.31
CA SER A 204 14.53 10.01 -10.14
C SER A 204 15.31 11.32 -10.27
N SER A 205 14.86 12.21 -11.15
CA SER A 205 15.43 13.55 -11.30
C SER A 205 15.17 14.41 -10.07
N ALA A 206 13.95 14.38 -9.52
CA ALA A 206 13.60 15.11 -8.30
C ALA A 206 14.41 14.63 -7.10
N MET A 207 14.54 13.31 -6.90
CA MET A 207 15.40 12.72 -5.87
C MET A 207 16.84 13.18 -6.02
N SER A 208 17.36 13.20 -7.25
CA SER A 208 18.74 13.61 -7.52
C SER A 208 18.98 15.07 -7.19
N PHE A 209 18.07 15.97 -7.58
CA PHE A 209 18.15 17.38 -7.19
C PHE A 209 18.04 17.57 -5.68
N ALA A 210 17.13 16.85 -5.01
CA ALA A 210 16.95 16.93 -3.57
C ALA A 210 18.24 16.54 -2.82
N CYS A 211 18.87 15.42 -3.18
CA CYS A 211 20.12 14.99 -2.56
C CYS A 211 21.30 15.92 -2.87
N LEU A 212 21.42 16.44 -4.10
CA LEU A 212 22.50 17.37 -4.45
C LEU A 212 22.34 18.71 -3.73
N GLU A 213 21.13 19.27 -3.71
CA GLU A 213 20.85 20.55 -3.06
C GLU A 213 21.05 20.48 -1.56
N LEU A 214 20.56 19.40 -0.92
CA LEU A 214 20.79 19.19 0.51
C LEU A 214 22.29 18.97 0.81
N SER A 215 23.05 18.37 -0.10
CA SER A 215 24.50 18.22 0.04
C SER A 215 25.24 19.56 -0.07
N CYS A 216 24.86 20.41 -1.03
CA CYS A 216 25.37 21.78 -1.16
C CYS A 216 25.13 22.57 0.13
N ARG A 217 23.90 22.54 0.66
CA ARG A 217 23.53 23.24 1.91
C ARG A 217 24.25 22.70 3.14
N LEU A 218 24.41 21.38 3.26
CA LEU A 218 25.14 20.80 4.39
C LEU A 218 26.62 21.20 4.39
N LEU A 219 27.26 21.16 3.21
CA LEU A 219 28.67 21.53 3.05
C LEU A 219 28.89 23.05 2.93
N SER A 220 27.81 23.84 2.79
CA SER A 220 27.85 25.27 2.46
C SER A 220 28.72 25.55 1.23
N LYS A 221 28.48 24.78 0.16
CA LYS A 221 29.22 24.83 -1.11
C LYS A 221 28.29 24.85 -2.31
N GLN A 222 28.61 25.66 -3.32
CA GLN A 222 28.03 25.59 -4.67
C GLN A 222 26.49 25.64 -4.72
N GLU A 223 25.86 26.34 -3.76
CA GLU A 223 24.40 26.51 -3.70
C GLU A 223 23.89 27.31 -4.91
N ASP A 224 24.54 28.45 -5.20
CA ASP A 224 24.20 29.32 -6.33
C ASP A 224 24.36 28.62 -7.68
N GLN A 225 25.39 27.79 -7.81
CA GLN A 225 25.69 27.04 -9.03
C GLN A 225 24.58 26.02 -9.35
N LEU A 226 24.05 25.35 -8.33
CA LEU A 226 22.93 24.43 -8.50
C LEU A 226 21.59 25.17 -8.67
N ALA A 227 21.43 26.34 -8.04
CA ALA A 227 20.24 27.18 -8.17
C ALA A 227 20.11 27.77 -9.58
N ALA A 228 21.21 28.24 -10.16
CA ALA A 228 21.27 28.79 -11.52
C ALA A 228 21.10 27.73 -12.63
N PHE A 229 21.19 26.44 -12.29
CA PHE A 229 21.07 25.38 -13.27
C PHE A 229 19.65 25.29 -13.85
N ASP A 230 19.52 25.26 -15.18
CA ASP A 230 18.23 25.15 -15.86
C ASP A 230 17.54 23.80 -15.60
N LYS A 231 16.53 23.83 -14.73
CA LYS A 231 15.70 22.67 -14.35
C LYS A 231 14.56 22.40 -15.34
N SER A 232 14.26 23.32 -16.27
CA SER A 232 13.10 23.22 -17.17
C SER A 232 13.15 21.98 -18.07
N LYS A 233 14.32 21.66 -18.61
CA LYS A 233 14.58 20.48 -19.45
C LYS A 233 14.30 19.16 -18.72
N TRP A 234 14.38 19.17 -17.40
CA TRP A 234 14.19 17.99 -16.56
C TRP A 234 12.74 17.78 -16.16
N ARG A 235 11.86 18.76 -16.42
CA ARG A 235 10.43 18.74 -16.06
C ARG A 235 10.23 18.35 -14.58
N VAL A 236 11.06 18.91 -13.71
CA VAL A 236 11.00 18.66 -12.26
C VAL A 236 10.39 19.88 -11.56
N PRO A 237 9.15 19.78 -11.06
CA PRO A 237 8.55 20.81 -10.23
C PRO A 237 9.37 21.04 -8.95
N ARG A 238 9.48 22.31 -8.51
CA ARG A 238 10.15 22.66 -7.25
C ARG A 238 9.54 21.92 -6.06
N ALA A 239 8.21 21.74 -6.04
CA ALA A 239 7.49 20.99 -5.03
C ALA A 239 8.02 19.56 -4.83
N HIS A 240 8.35 18.82 -5.90
CA HIS A 240 8.89 17.46 -5.78
C HIS A 240 10.31 17.43 -5.20
N VAL A 241 11.13 18.43 -5.51
CA VAL A 241 12.48 18.55 -4.92
C VAL A 241 12.36 18.87 -3.43
N MET A 242 11.48 19.82 -3.09
CA MET A 242 11.21 20.22 -1.71
C MET A 242 10.68 19.04 -0.88
N GLU A 243 9.72 18.28 -1.42
CA GLU A 243 9.18 17.09 -0.76
C GLU A 243 10.29 16.06 -0.43
N GLY A 244 11.17 15.76 -1.38
CA GLY A 244 12.29 14.84 -1.15
C GLY A 244 13.31 15.35 -0.13
N MET A 245 13.61 16.66 -0.12
CA MET A 245 14.52 17.26 0.87
C MET A 245 13.91 17.23 2.28
N LEU A 246 12.63 17.57 2.41
CA LEU A 246 11.94 17.58 3.69
C LEU A 246 11.75 16.16 4.25
N ASP A 247 11.50 15.15 3.40
CA ASP A 247 11.47 13.74 3.83
C ASP A 247 12.83 13.28 4.39
N LEU A 248 13.95 13.67 3.76
CA LEU A 248 15.29 13.38 4.28
C LEU A 248 15.56 14.09 5.60
N LEU A 249 15.21 15.36 5.70
CA LEU A 249 15.42 16.13 6.92
C LEU A 249 14.59 15.59 8.08
N GLU A 250 13.36 15.16 7.82
CA GLU A 250 12.52 14.49 8.81
C GLU A 250 13.15 13.18 9.31
N LEU A 251 13.69 12.38 8.39
CA LEU A 251 14.45 11.18 8.73
C LEU A 251 15.67 11.50 9.60
N TYR A 252 16.46 12.53 9.23
CA TYR A 252 17.64 12.95 9.99
C TYR A 252 17.33 13.65 11.31
N THR A 253 16.13 14.20 11.50
CA THR A 253 15.75 14.77 12.80
C THR A 253 15.23 13.72 13.78
N HIS A 254 14.55 12.68 13.29
CA HIS A 254 13.87 11.70 14.17
C HIS A 254 14.59 10.36 14.29
N PHE A 255 15.35 9.95 13.27
CA PHE A 255 15.87 8.58 13.18
C PHE A 255 17.36 8.54 12.81
N GLN A 256 18.18 9.40 13.41
CA GLN A 256 19.61 9.54 13.07
C GLN A 256 20.39 8.23 13.06
N LYS A 257 20.20 7.40 14.11
CA LYS A 257 20.88 6.11 14.25
C LYS A 257 20.50 5.09 13.18
N ALA A 258 19.36 5.29 12.51
CA ALA A 258 18.90 4.43 11.43
C ALA A 258 19.36 4.91 10.04
N THR A 259 20.27 5.90 9.97
CA THR A 259 20.78 6.46 8.72
C THR A 259 22.30 6.41 8.66
N LYS A 260 22.89 6.53 7.47
CA LYS A 260 24.34 6.59 7.28
C LYS A 260 24.89 7.97 7.62
N LEU A 261 24.16 9.02 7.28
CA LEU A 261 24.62 10.42 7.43
C LEU A 261 24.11 11.12 8.69
N GLY A 262 23.00 10.68 9.28
CA GLY A 262 22.37 11.38 10.41
C GLY A 262 23.28 11.52 11.62
N SER A 263 24.15 10.55 11.90
CA SER A 263 25.12 10.63 12.99
C SER A 263 26.40 11.41 12.66
N GLN A 264 26.59 11.85 11.41
CA GLN A 264 27.78 12.61 10.98
C GLN A 264 27.61 14.13 11.17
N TYR A 265 26.38 14.60 11.40
CA TYR A 265 26.05 16.01 11.56
C TYR A 265 25.18 16.20 12.82
N THR A 266 25.19 17.41 13.36
CA THR A 266 24.36 17.74 14.52
C THR A 266 22.89 17.85 14.12
N ILE A 267 21.98 17.54 15.06
CA ILE A 267 20.54 17.69 14.84
C ILE A 267 20.20 19.15 14.49
N GLU A 268 20.85 20.10 15.18
CA GLU A 268 20.71 21.55 14.95
C GLU A 268 21.01 21.94 13.50
N ARG A 269 22.04 21.35 12.88
CA ARG A 269 22.36 21.63 11.47
C ARG A 269 21.20 21.24 10.55
N PHE A 270 20.57 20.09 10.78
CA PHE A 270 19.40 19.65 10.01
C PHE A 270 18.18 20.55 10.27
N ILE A 271 17.96 20.94 11.52
CA ILE A 271 16.84 21.83 11.90
C ILE A 271 16.97 23.19 11.22
N ASN A 272 18.17 23.79 11.24
CA ASN A 272 18.40 25.09 10.61
C ASN A 272 18.14 25.06 9.10
N ILE A 273 18.58 24.00 8.41
CA ILE A 273 18.28 23.82 6.98
C ILE A 273 16.78 23.63 6.76
N ARG A 274 16.10 22.85 7.61
CA ARG A 274 14.65 22.65 7.53
C ARG A 274 13.87 23.94 7.70
N ILE A 275 14.29 24.83 8.61
CA ILE A 275 13.66 26.14 8.82
C ILE A 275 13.76 26.98 7.53
N ALA A 276 14.96 27.09 6.95
CA ALA A 276 15.16 27.84 5.71
C ALA A 276 14.32 27.29 4.54
N LEU A 277 14.24 25.96 4.40
CA LEU A 277 13.43 25.33 3.37
C LEU A 277 11.91 25.52 3.58
N ASN A 278 11.45 25.55 4.83
CA ASN A 278 10.05 25.84 5.14
C ASN A 278 9.67 27.29 4.82
N GLN A 279 10.56 28.25 5.09
CA GLN A 279 10.38 29.65 4.70
C GLN A 279 10.28 29.78 3.17
N GLU A 280 11.22 29.15 2.45
CA GLU A 280 11.18 29.10 0.98
C GLU A 280 9.87 28.48 0.46
N ALA A 281 9.40 27.39 1.09
CA ALA A 281 8.15 26.75 0.73
C ALA A 281 6.93 27.66 0.95
N GLU A 282 6.92 28.45 2.03
CA GLU A 282 5.84 29.41 2.31
C GLU A 282 5.83 30.57 1.31
N GLU A 283 7.00 31.15 1.02
CA GLU A 283 7.18 32.22 0.03
C GLU A 283 6.72 31.79 -1.38
N LEU A 284 7.10 30.58 -1.78
CA LEU A 284 6.73 29.99 -3.07
C LEU A 284 5.36 29.30 -3.07
N LYS A 285 4.64 29.33 -1.94
CA LYS A 285 3.33 28.67 -1.74
C LYS A 285 3.34 27.19 -2.14
N LEU A 286 4.43 26.50 -1.85
CA LEU A 286 4.61 25.09 -2.14
C LEU A 286 3.96 24.23 -1.04
N PRO A 287 3.19 23.20 -1.40
CA PRO A 287 2.66 22.27 -0.41
C PRO A 287 3.77 21.37 0.13
N ARG A 288 3.63 20.87 1.38
CA ARG A 288 4.55 19.88 1.97
C ARG A 288 4.63 18.59 1.16
N PHE A 289 3.50 18.18 0.58
CA PHE A 289 3.36 17.00 -0.26
C PHE A 289 2.70 17.40 -1.57
N SER A 290 3.24 16.93 -2.68
CA SER A 290 2.70 17.17 -4.01
C SER A 290 1.28 16.61 -4.18
N GLU A 291 0.45 17.33 -4.94
CA GLU A 291 -0.89 16.90 -5.35
C GLU A 291 -1.81 16.48 -4.18
N TRP A 292 -1.74 17.19 -3.05
CA TRP A 292 -2.63 16.93 -1.92
C TRP A 292 -4.08 17.29 -2.22
N ARG A 293 -4.98 16.30 -2.10
CA ARG A 293 -6.43 16.49 -2.21
C ARG A 293 -7.10 16.11 -0.90
N ASP A 294 -7.85 17.05 -0.34
CA ASP A 294 -8.71 16.77 0.80
C ASP A 294 -9.87 15.88 0.33
N THR A 295 -9.86 14.62 0.77
CA THR A 295 -11.02 13.75 0.60
C THR A 295 -12.15 14.29 1.48
N LYS A 296 -13.17 14.90 0.87
CA LYS A 296 -14.46 15.16 1.53
C LYS A 296 -15.09 13.82 1.89
N SER A 297 -14.73 13.25 3.03
CA SER A 297 -15.40 12.06 3.57
C SER A 297 -16.75 12.52 4.11
N ASN A 298 -17.83 12.04 3.51
CA ASN A 298 -19.14 12.06 4.15
C ASN A 298 -19.08 11.20 5.42
N GLY A 299 -18.86 11.86 6.56
CA GLY A 299 -19.28 11.38 7.88
C GLY A 299 -18.53 10.24 8.57
N ALA A 300 -17.44 9.67 8.04
CA ALA A 300 -16.81 8.50 8.67
C ALA A 300 -15.39 8.69 9.26
N VAL A 301 -14.73 9.83 9.04
CA VAL A 301 -13.41 10.11 9.66
C VAL A 301 -13.32 11.56 10.10
N LYS A 302 -14.08 11.95 11.13
CA LYS A 302 -13.81 13.19 11.88
C LYS A 302 -12.88 12.85 13.04
N GLY A 303 -11.60 13.17 12.91
CA GLY A 303 -10.64 13.02 14.03
C GLY A 303 -9.16 13.03 13.69
N LEU A 304 -8.73 13.09 12.42
CA LEU A 304 -7.30 13.20 12.08
C LEU A 304 -6.94 14.67 11.82
N LYS A 305 -6.49 15.38 12.86
CA LYS A 305 -5.60 16.52 12.66
C LYS A 305 -4.20 15.92 12.47
N THR A 306 -3.54 16.26 11.37
CA THR A 306 -2.09 16.14 11.23
C THR A 306 -1.42 16.68 12.51
N PRO A 307 -0.52 15.95 13.18
CA PRO A 307 0.30 16.58 14.22
C PRO A 307 1.09 17.71 13.56
N LYS A 308 0.80 18.95 13.94
CA LYS A 308 1.54 20.14 13.48
C LYS A 308 2.85 20.34 14.26
N THR A 309 3.32 19.34 15.01
CA THR A 309 4.57 19.40 15.77
C THR A 309 5.21 18.00 15.90
N PRO A 310 6.55 17.91 15.96
CA PRO A 310 7.25 16.63 16.01
C PRO A 310 7.18 16.00 17.42
N ILE A 311 7.05 14.68 17.45
CA ILE A 311 6.99 13.87 18.67
C ILE A 311 8.41 13.70 19.24
N THR A 312 8.59 14.11 20.50
CA THR A 312 9.81 13.92 21.28
C THR A 312 9.98 12.43 21.67
N PRO A 313 11.18 11.84 21.59
CA PRO A 313 11.38 10.46 21.98
C PRO A 313 11.55 10.34 23.50
N ALA A 314 10.62 9.69 24.18
CA ALA A 314 10.85 9.17 25.52
C ALA A 314 11.38 7.72 25.44
N SER A 315 12.45 7.49 26.21
CA SER A 315 13.31 6.30 26.27
C SER A 315 12.67 5.07 26.98
N PRO A 316 13.34 3.89 26.99
CA PRO A 316 12.73 2.59 26.69
C PRO A 316 12.54 1.66 27.90
N SER A 317 11.50 0.84 27.92
CA SER A 317 11.33 -0.42 28.68
C SER A 317 9.99 -1.05 28.19
N GLU A 318 9.74 -2.33 27.97
CA GLU A 318 10.35 -3.60 28.35
C GLU A 318 10.08 -4.64 27.24
N VAL A 319 11.06 -5.54 27.07
CA VAL A 319 10.92 -6.80 26.35
C VAL A 319 9.99 -7.71 27.17
N ARG A 320 8.83 -8.09 26.63
CA ARG A 320 8.13 -9.30 27.10
C ARG A 320 8.52 -10.50 26.25
N LEU A 321 9.57 -11.17 26.72
CA LEU A 321 9.77 -12.61 26.57
C LEU A 321 8.68 -13.31 27.40
N ASN A 322 7.63 -13.80 26.74
CA ASN A 322 6.99 -15.08 27.05
C ASN A 322 5.74 -15.27 26.18
N GLY A 323 5.88 -16.11 25.16
CA GLY A 323 4.77 -16.74 24.45
C GLY A 323 5.21 -18.14 24.10
N LYS A 324 4.63 -19.13 24.79
CA LYS A 324 4.87 -20.56 24.59
C LYS A 324 4.71 -20.94 23.11
N ALA A 325 5.57 -21.84 22.67
CA ALA A 325 5.49 -22.51 21.39
C ALA A 325 4.15 -23.27 21.25
N GLY A 326 3.47 -23.03 20.13
CA GLY A 326 2.19 -23.65 19.78
C GLY A 326 1.23 -22.62 19.22
N ASP A 327 0.82 -22.81 17.96
CA ASP A 327 -0.22 -22.04 17.27
C ASP A 327 0.16 -20.67 16.68
N VAL A 328 1.20 -20.65 15.85
CA VAL A 328 1.25 -19.73 14.70
C VAL A 328 1.23 -20.58 13.43
N ALA A 329 0.02 -20.92 12.97
CA ALA A 329 -0.17 -21.58 11.70
C ALA A 329 0.29 -20.63 10.57
N SER A 330 1.49 -20.88 10.06
CA SER A 330 2.03 -20.19 8.88
C SER A 330 1.16 -20.51 7.65
N PRO A 331 0.74 -19.54 6.81
CA PRO A 331 -0.11 -19.78 5.64
C PRO A 331 0.57 -20.57 4.50
N ALA A 332 1.76 -21.12 4.71
CA ALA A 332 2.63 -21.65 3.66
C ALA A 332 2.32 -23.09 3.22
N THR A 333 1.26 -23.73 3.74
CA THR A 333 0.93 -25.13 3.41
C THR A 333 -0.44 -25.36 2.77
N LEU A 334 -1.17 -24.30 2.37
CA LEU A 334 -2.45 -24.46 1.68
C LEU A 334 -2.36 -23.99 0.22
N SER A 335 -2.50 -24.94 -0.70
CA SER A 335 -2.86 -24.66 -2.10
C SER A 335 -4.30 -24.13 -2.21
N PRO A 336 -4.63 -23.37 -3.27
CA PRO A 336 -5.36 -22.11 -3.12
C PRO A 336 -6.87 -22.31 -3.23
N ARG A 337 -7.54 -22.25 -2.08
CA ARG A 337 -8.89 -21.69 -2.03
C ARG A 337 -8.81 -20.39 -1.25
N SER A 338 -9.27 -19.33 -1.90
CA SER A 338 -9.41 -17.97 -1.39
C SER A 338 -9.80 -17.94 0.10
N SER A 339 -8.81 -17.92 0.99
CA SER A 339 -9.05 -17.87 2.43
C SER A 339 -8.57 -16.53 2.97
N GLY A 340 -9.53 -15.62 3.08
CA GLY A 340 -9.66 -14.75 4.25
C GLY A 340 -8.77 -13.51 4.31
N SER A 341 -8.90 -12.58 3.36
CA SER A 341 -8.44 -11.20 3.57
C SER A 341 -9.65 -10.30 3.80
N GLY A 342 -9.91 -9.97 5.07
CA GLY A 342 -10.96 -9.03 5.45
C GLY A 342 -10.77 -7.69 4.73
N LYS A 343 -11.82 -7.24 4.03
CA LYS A 343 -11.90 -5.95 3.32
C LYS A 343 -10.65 -5.60 2.48
N ARG A 344 -10.22 -6.52 1.61
CA ARG A 344 -9.82 -6.06 0.26
C ARG A 344 -11.07 -5.43 -0.35
N GLY A 345 -11.00 -4.23 -0.92
CA GLY A 345 -12.11 -3.69 -1.72
C GLY A 345 -12.45 -4.64 -2.88
N ALA A 346 -13.28 -4.22 -3.85
CA ALA A 346 -13.74 -5.00 -5.01
C ALA A 346 -12.64 -5.65 -5.92
N ARG A 347 -11.37 -5.67 -5.50
CA ARG A 347 -10.24 -6.35 -6.10
C ARG A 347 -10.44 -7.88 -6.06
N GLY A 348 -10.74 -8.46 -7.21
CA GLY A 348 -10.71 -9.92 -7.44
C GLY A 348 -11.77 -10.73 -6.70
N GLN A 349 -12.80 -10.08 -6.12
CA GLN A 349 -13.93 -10.79 -5.52
C GLN A 349 -14.83 -11.45 -6.57
N GLU A 350 -14.90 -10.88 -7.77
CA GLU A 350 -15.79 -11.33 -8.85
C GLU A 350 -15.03 -11.90 -10.07
N GLY A 351 -13.71 -12.10 -10.00
CA GLY A 351 -12.96 -12.69 -11.11
C GLY A 351 -11.44 -12.53 -11.09
N THR A 352 -10.82 -12.85 -12.24
CA THR A 352 -9.36 -12.85 -12.42
C THR A 352 -8.78 -11.44 -12.34
N VAL A 353 -7.71 -11.27 -11.56
CA VAL A 353 -6.94 -10.02 -11.52
C VAL A 353 -5.88 -10.04 -12.62
N ARG A 354 -5.91 -9.06 -13.51
CA ARG A 354 -4.94 -8.87 -14.60
C ARG A 354 -4.10 -7.64 -14.33
N PHE A 355 -2.79 -7.73 -14.55
CA PHE A 355 -1.87 -6.62 -14.38
C PHE A 355 -1.52 -6.02 -15.74
N MET A 356 -1.63 -4.70 -15.85
CA MET A 356 -1.35 -4.00 -17.10
C MET A 356 -0.44 -2.81 -16.84
N LEU A 357 0.58 -2.63 -17.70
CA LEU A 357 1.51 -1.51 -17.61
C LEU A 357 0.96 -0.26 -18.30
N ASP A 358 0.25 -0.44 -19.41
CA ASP A 358 -0.34 0.65 -20.19
C ASP A 358 -1.72 1.03 -19.62
N GLY A 359 -1.80 2.24 -19.07
CA GLY A 359 -3.05 2.78 -18.57
C GLY A 359 -4.05 3.16 -19.66
N ALA A 360 -3.61 3.49 -20.88
CA ALA A 360 -4.51 3.80 -21.99
C ALA A 360 -5.21 2.54 -22.49
N GLN A 361 -4.46 1.47 -22.73
CA GLN A 361 -5.01 0.16 -23.06
C GLN A 361 -5.98 -0.34 -21.97
N ALA A 362 -5.64 -0.17 -20.68
CA ALA A 362 -6.51 -0.58 -19.58
C ALA A 362 -7.84 0.19 -19.56
N ARG A 363 -7.83 1.48 -19.92
CA ARG A 363 -9.06 2.29 -20.01
C ARG A 363 -9.92 1.88 -21.20
N SER A 364 -9.31 1.74 -22.38
CA SER A 364 -10.01 1.30 -23.58
C SER A 364 -10.63 -0.10 -23.40
N GLU A 365 -9.89 -1.03 -22.80
CA GLU A 365 -10.43 -2.36 -22.48
C GLU A 365 -11.58 -2.27 -21.47
N LYS A 366 -11.44 -1.45 -20.43
CA LYS A 366 -12.51 -1.25 -19.43
C LYS A 366 -13.76 -0.63 -20.05
N GLU A 367 -13.61 0.32 -20.96
CA GLU A 367 -14.73 0.94 -21.70
C GLU A 367 -15.43 -0.08 -22.58
N ALA A 368 -14.68 -0.85 -23.37
CA ALA A 368 -15.21 -1.90 -24.25
C ALA A 368 -15.89 -3.05 -23.47
N VAL A 369 -15.30 -3.50 -22.36
CA VAL A 369 -15.88 -4.54 -21.51
C VAL A 369 -17.12 -4.01 -20.77
N GLY A 370 -17.09 -2.74 -20.35
CA GLY A 370 -18.19 -2.09 -19.65
C GLY A 370 -19.51 -2.09 -20.43
N GLU A 371 -19.45 -2.14 -21.78
CA GLU A 371 -20.64 -2.23 -22.63
C GLU A 371 -21.45 -3.52 -22.43
N TYR A 372 -20.79 -4.61 -22.05
CA TYR A 372 -21.43 -5.91 -21.83
C TYR A 372 -22.13 -6.03 -20.48
N PHE A 373 -21.82 -5.14 -19.53
CA PHE A 373 -22.36 -5.13 -18.16
C PHE A 373 -23.22 -3.89 -17.87
N ARG A 374 -23.66 -3.17 -18.92
CA ARG A 374 -24.67 -2.12 -18.81
C ARG A 374 -26.06 -2.76 -18.76
N ASP A 375 -26.75 -2.62 -17.64
CA ASP A 375 -28.16 -3.00 -17.53
C ASP A 375 -29.03 -1.93 -18.21
N GLU A 376 -29.77 -2.30 -19.25
CA GLU A 376 -30.79 -1.47 -19.89
C GLU A 376 -32.13 -1.75 -19.20
N PHE A 377 -32.71 -0.75 -18.55
CA PHE A 377 -34.04 -0.85 -17.93
C PHE A 377 -35.05 -0.11 -18.82
N GLU A 378 -36.12 -0.79 -19.22
CA GLU A 378 -37.29 -0.17 -19.84
C GLU A 378 -38.41 -0.10 -18.80
N GLU A 379 -38.85 1.13 -18.46
CA GLU A 379 -40.01 1.36 -17.60
C GLU A 379 -41.28 1.28 -18.45
N TYR A 380 -42.20 0.38 -18.11
CA TYR A 380 -43.51 0.28 -18.74
C TYR A 380 -44.59 0.71 -17.73
N GLU A 381 -45.33 1.77 -18.05
CA GLU A 381 -46.53 2.17 -17.31
C GLU A 381 -47.69 1.24 -17.70
N VAL A 382 -48.24 0.52 -16.72
CA VAL A 382 -49.44 -0.31 -16.89
C VAL A 382 -50.63 0.49 -16.37
N GLU A 383 -51.42 1.08 -17.27
CA GLU A 383 -52.72 1.64 -16.91
C GLU A 383 -53.68 0.49 -16.56
N VAL A 384 -54.11 0.44 -15.30
CA VAL A 384 -55.12 -0.52 -14.81
C VAL A 384 -56.47 0.17 -14.79
N GLU A 385 -57.37 -0.18 -15.71
CA GLU A 385 -58.79 0.21 -15.63
C GLU A 385 -59.47 -0.51 -14.45
N GLU A 386 -59.96 0.25 -13.47
CA GLU A 386 -60.81 -0.28 -12.40
C GLU A 386 -62.23 -0.55 -12.93
N ALA A 387 -62.70 -1.79 -12.77
CA ALA A 387 -64.06 -2.17 -13.14
C ALA A 387 -65.10 -1.60 -12.16
N PRO A 388 -66.29 -1.18 -12.64
CA PRO A 388 -67.31 -0.57 -11.79
C PRO A 388 -67.91 -1.58 -10.78
N PRO A 389 -68.32 -1.13 -9.58
CA PRO A 389 -68.79 -2.02 -8.53
C PRO A 389 -70.15 -2.67 -8.89
N ARG A 390 -70.29 -3.97 -8.59
CA ARG A 390 -71.49 -4.76 -8.90
C ARG A 390 -72.65 -4.48 -7.94
N PRO A 391 -73.93 -4.58 -8.37
CA PRO A 391 -75.08 -4.34 -7.50
C PRO A 391 -75.38 -5.53 -6.58
N LEU A 392 -75.84 -5.24 -5.36
CA LEU A 392 -76.21 -6.21 -4.32
C LEU A 392 -77.52 -6.94 -4.68
N ALA A 393 -77.50 -8.28 -4.61
CA ALA A 393 -78.68 -9.12 -4.82
C ALA A 393 -79.50 -9.30 -3.53
N ASN A 394 -80.82 -9.20 -3.65
CA ASN A 394 -81.83 -9.40 -2.59
C ASN A 394 -81.77 -10.83 -1.99
N GLU A 395 -81.68 -10.92 -0.67
CA GLU A 395 -81.81 -12.16 0.10
C GLU A 395 -83.30 -12.57 0.26
N GLU A 396 -83.69 -13.70 -0.30
CA GLU A 396 -84.91 -14.40 0.11
C GLU A 396 -84.63 -15.37 1.27
N ARG A 397 -85.42 -15.17 2.32
CA ARG A 397 -85.38 -15.83 3.62
C ARG A 397 -85.78 -17.31 3.50
N ARG A 398 -84.96 -18.21 4.06
CA ARG A 398 -85.45 -19.48 4.61
C ARG A 398 -85.03 -19.61 6.07
N ARG A 399 -86.05 -19.58 6.93
CA ARG A 399 -86.02 -19.95 8.34
C ARG A 399 -85.73 -21.45 8.45
N ASP A 400 -84.84 -21.82 9.37
CA ASP A 400 -85.03 -23.06 10.11
C ASP A 400 -84.54 -22.91 11.56
N ASP A 401 -85.21 -23.64 12.45
CA ASP A 401 -85.40 -23.31 13.86
C ASP A 401 -84.32 -23.83 14.85
N ARG A 402 -84.06 -22.95 15.83
CA ARG A 402 -83.66 -23.12 17.25
C ARG A 402 -83.30 -24.52 17.82
N ARG A 403 -82.16 -24.58 18.54
CA ARG A 403 -82.15 -25.09 19.94
C ARG A 403 -80.93 -24.62 20.77
N ASP A 404 -81.23 -24.29 22.02
CA ASP A 404 -80.38 -23.72 23.10
C ASP A 404 -79.19 -24.58 23.57
N GLY A 405 -78.17 -23.92 24.16
CA GLY A 405 -77.12 -24.61 24.92
C GLY A 405 -75.96 -23.77 25.46
N ARG A 406 -76.25 -22.88 26.43
CA ARG A 406 -75.39 -22.24 27.46
C ARG A 406 -73.87 -22.57 27.58
N ASN A 407 -73.14 -21.47 27.81
CA ASN A 407 -72.00 -21.24 28.72
C ASN A 407 -70.58 -21.70 28.36
N GLY A 408 -69.63 -20.74 28.44
CA GLY A 408 -68.28 -21.01 28.91
C GLY A 408 -67.14 -20.16 28.34
N THR A 409 -66.83 -19.05 29.02
CA THR A 409 -65.47 -18.49 29.21
C THR A 409 -64.78 -17.69 28.09
N ARG A 410 -64.90 -16.36 28.27
CA ARG A 410 -63.94 -15.26 28.07
C ARG A 410 -62.46 -15.68 28.15
N ASP A 411 -61.68 -15.33 27.12
CA ASP A 411 -60.29 -14.87 27.30
C ASP A 411 -59.82 -14.02 26.12
N GLY A 412 -59.12 -12.93 26.45
CA GLY A 412 -58.73 -11.86 25.55
C GLY A 412 -57.31 -11.97 25.00
N TYR A 413 -57.13 -11.41 23.80
CA TYR A 413 -55.93 -10.75 23.26
C TYR A 413 -54.54 -11.11 23.84
N ARG A 414 -53.69 -11.72 22.99
CA ARG A 414 -52.42 -11.07 22.56
C ARG A 414 -51.81 -11.72 21.31
N ALA A 415 -51.45 -10.86 20.37
CA ALA A 415 -50.84 -11.17 19.09
C ALA A 415 -49.36 -11.62 19.20
N ARG A 416 -48.96 -12.58 18.35
CA ARG A 416 -47.57 -12.81 17.92
C ARG A 416 -47.58 -13.53 16.57
N HIS A 417 -47.38 -12.82 15.47
CA HIS A 417 -47.10 -13.44 14.17
C HIS A 417 -45.61 -13.33 13.84
N GLU A 418 -44.96 -14.49 13.79
CA GLU A 418 -43.60 -14.72 13.35
C GLU A 418 -43.45 -14.47 11.84
N ARG A 419 -42.34 -13.82 11.44
CA ARG A 419 -41.89 -13.72 10.05
C ARG A 419 -41.02 -14.92 9.71
N GLY A 420 -41.53 -15.80 8.85
CA GLY A 420 -40.78 -16.92 8.26
C GLY A 420 -40.16 -16.55 6.92
N PHE A 421 -38.83 -16.66 6.83
CA PHE A 421 -38.02 -16.57 5.61
C PHE A 421 -38.36 -17.68 4.61
N LYS A 422 -38.33 -17.37 3.29
CA LYS A 422 -38.15 -18.37 2.23
C LYS A 422 -37.00 -17.96 1.29
N ARG A 423 -36.06 -18.88 1.12
CA ARG A 423 -34.91 -18.84 0.19
C ARG A 423 -35.36 -19.06 -1.27
N PRO A 424 -34.64 -18.55 -2.28
CA PRO A 424 -34.78 -19.02 -3.66
C PRO A 424 -33.96 -20.29 -3.90
N ARG A 425 -34.51 -21.19 -4.72
CA ARG A 425 -33.88 -22.43 -5.19
C ARG A 425 -33.21 -22.18 -6.56
N ARG A 426 -31.98 -22.69 -6.63
CA ARG A 426 -31.14 -23.11 -7.77
C ARG A 426 -31.05 -22.22 -8.99
#